data_AF-A0A8S2AEZ6-F1
#
_entry.id   AF-A0A8S2AEZ6-F1
#
_cell.length_a   1.000
_cell.length_b   1.000
_cell.length_c   1.000
_cell.angle_alpha   90.00
_cell.angle_beta   90.00
_cell.angle_gamma   90.00
#
_symmetry.space_group_name_H-M   'P 1'
#
loop_
_entity.id
_entity.type
_entity.pdbx_description
1 polymer ?
#
loop_
_entity_poly.entity_id
_entity_poly.type
_entity_poly.pdbx_seq_one_letter_code
_entity_poly.pdbx_strand_id
1 'polypeptide(L)'
;MAMGLLRLVSIAFTLVLVSILPLHVSLAGEITSIESVPDLQKLMYVAVDGYPCVRLLNLSGEIGCSNPGLNKVVAPIIKLKDVKDLVQPHTILVTADEMEEFFTRHVSFVI
;
A
#
# COMPACT_ATOMS: atom_id res chain seq x y z
N MET A 1 -23.30 -56.11 9.44
CA MET A 1 -22.01 -55.40 9.62
C MET A 1 -21.94 -54.05 8.90
N ALA A 2 -22.68 -53.83 7.79
CA ALA A 2 -22.65 -52.56 7.04
C ALA A 2 -23.16 -51.30 7.79
N MET A 3 -24.13 -51.48 8.70
CA MET A 3 -24.76 -50.36 9.44
C MET A 3 -23.81 -49.65 10.42
N GLY A 4 -22.83 -50.38 10.97
CA GLY A 4 -21.84 -49.84 11.92
C GLY A 4 -20.76 -49.00 11.23
N LEU A 5 -20.37 -49.39 10.01
CA LEU A 5 -19.37 -48.67 9.22
C LEU A 5 -19.90 -47.31 8.76
N LEU A 6 -21.17 -47.24 8.33
CA LEU A 6 -21.81 -45.98 7.94
C LEU A 6 -21.92 -44.98 9.10
N ARG A 7 -22.19 -45.48 10.32
CA ARG A 7 -22.23 -44.68 11.54
C ARG A 7 -20.85 -44.14 11.90
N LEU A 8 -19.80 -44.96 11.80
CA LEU A 8 -18.41 -44.54 12.04
C LEU A 8 -17.94 -43.46 11.05
N VAL A 9 -18.26 -43.61 9.77
CA VAL A 9 -17.93 -42.61 8.73
C VAL A 9 -18.65 -41.29 8.98
N SER A 10 -19.93 -41.35 9.36
CA SER A 10 -20.71 -40.16 9.68
C SER A 10 -20.14 -39.41 10.90
N ILE A 11 -19.77 -40.14 11.96
CA ILE A 11 -19.16 -39.56 13.16
C ILE A 11 -17.81 -38.91 12.83
N ALA A 12 -16.96 -39.59 12.05
CA ALA A 12 -15.67 -39.04 11.63
C ALA A 12 -15.85 -37.75 10.81
N PHE A 13 -16.82 -37.72 9.89
CA PHE A 13 -17.13 -36.53 9.11
C PHE A 13 -17.61 -35.36 9.99
N THR A 14 -18.46 -35.63 10.98
CA THR A 14 -18.91 -34.58 11.92
C THR A 14 -17.78 -34.06 12.81
N LEU A 15 -16.85 -34.90 13.25
CA LEU A 15 -15.70 -34.48 14.06
C LEU A 15 -14.75 -33.61 13.23
N VAL A 16 -14.50 -33.97 11.98
CA VAL A 16 -13.69 -33.15 11.06
C VAL A 16 -14.36 -31.79 10.83
N LEU A 17 -15.66 -31.76 10.55
CA LEU A 17 -16.39 -30.50 10.32
C LEU A 17 -16.35 -29.58 11.56
N VAL A 18 -16.55 -30.14 12.75
CA VAL A 18 -16.49 -29.39 14.03
C VAL A 18 -15.08 -28.90 14.34
N SER A 19 -14.03 -29.61 13.92
CA SER A 19 -12.64 -29.17 14.15
C SER A 19 -12.21 -28.01 13.22
N ILE A 20 -12.80 -27.90 12.03
CA ILE A 20 -12.46 -26.86 11.06
C ILE A 20 -13.21 -25.55 11.37
N LEU A 21 -14.44 -25.63 11.90
CA LEU A 21 -15.29 -24.47 12.18
C LEU A 21 -14.71 -23.42 13.16
N PRO A 22 -14.11 -23.78 14.32
CA PRO A 22 -13.58 -22.79 15.25
C PRO A 22 -12.31 -22.10 14.72
N LEU A 23 -11.57 -22.74 13.81
CA LEU A 23 -10.33 -22.18 13.27
C LEU A 23 -10.60 -21.00 12.32
N HIS A 24 -11.74 -20.99 11.63
CA HIS A 24 -12.11 -19.89 10.73
C HIS A 24 -12.70 -18.67 11.46
N VAL A 25 -13.22 -18.82 12.68
CA VAL A 25 -13.84 -17.71 13.43
C VAL A 25 -12.80 -16.83 14.14
N SER A 26 -11.62 -17.36 14.49
CA SER A 26 -10.53 -16.56 15.09
C SER A 26 -9.82 -15.61 14.11
N LEU A 27 -10.15 -15.64 12.81
CA LEU A 27 -9.59 -14.71 11.82
C LEU A 27 -10.54 -13.54 11.49
N ALA A 28 -11.71 -13.47 12.13
CA ALA A 28 -12.63 -12.36 11.98
C ALA A 28 -12.18 -11.17 12.85
N GLY A 29 -11.22 -10.41 12.32
CA GLY A 29 -11.00 -8.98 12.56
C GLY A 29 -10.92 -8.51 14.01
N GLU A 30 -9.71 -8.16 14.46
CA GLU A 30 -9.52 -7.18 15.52
C GLU A 30 -10.31 -5.91 15.14
N ILE A 31 -11.50 -5.75 15.69
CA ILE A 31 -12.28 -4.51 15.55
C ILE A 31 -11.58 -3.52 16.49
N THR A 32 -10.52 -2.88 16.03
CA THR A 32 -9.87 -1.81 16.80
C THR A 32 -10.92 -0.74 17.02
N SER A 33 -11.41 -0.58 18.25
CA SER A 33 -12.30 0.53 18.60
C SER A 33 -11.55 1.81 18.28
N ILE A 34 -12.18 2.68 17.47
CA ILE A 34 -11.61 3.99 17.16
C ILE A 34 -12.05 4.91 18.29
N GLU A 35 -11.22 4.99 19.34
CA GLU A 35 -11.54 5.76 20.55
C GLU A 35 -11.07 7.21 20.45
N SER A 36 -10.13 7.49 19.54
CA SER A 36 -9.54 8.81 19.39
C SER A 36 -9.17 9.16 17.93
N VAL A 37 -8.95 10.45 17.67
CA VAL A 37 -8.45 10.94 16.37
C VAL A 37 -7.08 10.34 16.00
N PRO A 38 -6.12 10.18 16.93
CA PRO A 38 -4.90 9.43 16.68
C PRO A 38 -5.12 7.99 16.20
N ASP A 39 -6.11 7.28 16.77
CA ASP A 39 -6.41 5.89 16.36
C ASP A 39 -6.96 5.86 14.93
N LEU A 40 -7.82 6.82 14.59
CA LEU A 40 -8.30 7.01 13.21
C LEU A 40 -7.15 7.30 12.25
N GLN A 41 -6.22 8.17 12.63
CA GLN A 41 -5.05 8.52 11.81
C GLN A 41 -4.20 7.28 11.52
N LYS A 42 -3.99 6.43 12.53
CA LYS A 42 -3.21 5.18 12.39
C LYS A 42 -3.86 4.18 11.44
N LEU A 43 -5.19 4.18 11.34
CA LEU A 43 -5.93 3.34 10.39
C LEU A 43 -5.95 3.92 8.98
N MET A 44 -5.95 5.25 8.84
CA MET A 44 -6.04 5.92 7.54
C MET A 44 -4.70 6.06 6.82
N TYR A 45 -3.59 6.15 7.56
CA TYR A 45 -2.28 6.46 7.00
C TYR A 45 -1.27 5.38 7.35
N VAL A 46 -0.53 4.95 6.32
CA VAL A 46 0.65 4.10 6.50
C VAL A 46 1.89 4.98 6.35
N ALA A 47 2.77 4.93 7.35
CA ALA A 47 4.09 5.54 7.25
C ALA A 47 4.97 4.68 6.33
N VAL A 48 5.61 5.31 5.35
CA VAL A 48 6.54 4.64 4.44
C VAL A 48 7.93 5.18 4.72
N ASP A 49 8.84 4.28 5.07
CA ASP A 49 10.25 4.62 5.25
C ASP A 49 10.91 4.88 3.90
N GLY A 50 11.78 5.88 3.82
CA GLY A 50 12.45 6.24 2.59
C GLY A 50 13.53 7.31 2.76
N TYR A 51 14.28 7.53 1.69
CA TYR A 51 15.32 8.55 1.63
C TYR A 51 14.83 9.73 0.78
N PRO A 52 14.62 10.92 1.37
CA PRO A 52 14.07 12.05 0.63
C PRO A 52 15.09 12.65 -0.34
N CYS A 53 14.62 13.11 -1.49
CA CYS A 53 15.35 14.07 -2.29
C CYS A 53 15.32 15.43 -1.58
N VAL A 54 16.49 16.02 -1.34
CA VAL A 54 16.64 17.29 -0.61
C VAL A 54 17.09 18.41 -1.53
N ARG A 55 16.65 19.64 -1.24
CA ARG A 55 17.11 20.85 -1.94
C ARG A 55 18.42 21.33 -1.34
N LEU A 56 19.42 21.52 -2.19
CA LEU A 56 20.73 22.06 -1.85
C LEU A 56 20.89 23.42 -2.52
N LEU A 57 21.55 24.35 -1.83
CA LEU A 57 21.80 25.70 -2.29
C LEU A 57 23.30 25.92 -2.51
N ASN A 58 23.65 26.55 -3.61
CA ASN A 58 25.00 27.00 -3.94
C ASN A 58 24.96 28.43 -4.48
N LEU A 59 26.11 29.09 -4.59
CA LEU A 59 26.27 30.44 -5.14
C LEU A 59 25.71 30.58 -6.57
N SER A 60 25.68 29.47 -7.32
CA SER A 60 25.16 29.42 -8.69
C SER A 60 23.66 29.12 -8.77
N GLY A 61 23.00 28.77 -7.67
CA GLY A 61 21.58 28.42 -7.66
C GLY A 61 21.27 27.20 -6.80
N GLU A 62 20.21 26.49 -7.19
CA GLU A 62 19.57 25.47 -6.36
C GLU A 62 19.49 24.15 -7.13
N ILE A 63 19.73 23.04 -6.43
CA ILE A 63 19.63 21.68 -6.99
C ILE A 63 18.79 20.80 -6.07
N GLY A 64 18.16 19.75 -6.62
CA GLY A 64 17.38 18.78 -5.86
C GLY A 64 15.89 19.11 -5.76
N CYS A 65 15.23 18.65 -4.69
CA CYS A 65 13.76 18.64 -4.58
C CYS A 65 13.26 19.30 -3.29
N SER A 66 12.06 19.87 -3.36
CA SER A 66 11.33 20.38 -2.19
C SER A 66 9.83 20.19 -2.37
N ASN A 67 9.11 19.90 -1.29
CA ASN A 67 7.65 19.96 -1.32
C ASN A 67 7.17 21.40 -1.60
N PRO A 68 6.09 21.57 -2.37
CA PRO A 68 5.49 22.88 -2.58
C PRO A 68 4.87 23.39 -1.27
N GLY A 69 5.48 24.44 -0.70
CA GLY A 69 5.03 25.05 0.55
C GLY A 69 5.27 24.18 1.79
N LEU A 70 4.54 24.49 2.87
CA LEU A 70 4.63 23.77 4.15
C LEU A 70 3.65 22.61 4.27
N ASN A 71 2.79 22.41 3.26
CA ASN A 71 1.68 21.47 3.33
C ASN A 71 2.08 20.10 2.77
N LYS A 72 1.33 19.08 3.21
CA LYS A 72 1.43 17.73 2.65
C LYS A 72 0.81 17.72 1.26
N VAL A 73 1.50 17.16 0.28
CA VAL A 73 0.94 16.92 -1.05
C VAL A 73 0.06 15.66 -0.98
N VAL A 74 -1.21 15.81 -1.35
CA VAL A 74 -2.15 14.69 -1.45
C VAL A 74 -2.48 14.50 -2.91
N ALA A 75 -2.02 13.38 -3.48
CA ALA A 75 -2.26 13.04 -4.88
C ALA A 75 -2.34 11.52 -5.05
N PRO A 76 -3.18 11.01 -5.97
CA PRO A 76 -3.27 9.58 -6.25
C PRO A 76 -1.93 9.02 -6.76
N ILE A 77 -1.56 7.82 -6.30
CA ILE A 77 -0.36 7.12 -6.75
C ILE A 77 -0.69 6.32 -8.01
N ILE A 78 0.03 6.56 -9.10
CA ILE A 78 -0.15 5.85 -10.38
C ILE A 78 1.19 5.33 -10.91
N LYS A 79 1.16 4.19 -11.62
CA LYS A 79 2.27 3.81 -12.51
C LYS A 79 2.03 4.46 -13.86
N LEU A 80 2.87 5.42 -14.24
CA LEU A 80 2.70 6.18 -15.47
C LEU A 80 2.89 5.25 -16.69
N LYS A 81 1.88 5.20 -17.57
CA LYS A 81 1.96 4.50 -18.86
C LYS A 81 2.05 5.48 -20.02
N ASP A 82 1.21 6.51 -20.01
CA ASP A 82 1.20 7.61 -20.99
C ASP A 82 0.99 8.94 -20.27
N VAL A 83 1.58 10.02 -20.79
CA VAL A 83 1.48 11.39 -20.27
C VAL A 83 0.05 11.92 -20.36
N LYS A 84 -0.76 11.39 -21.29
CA LYS A 84 -2.18 11.74 -21.45
C LYS A 84 -3.02 11.40 -20.22
N ASP A 85 -2.53 10.52 -19.37
CA ASP A 85 -3.20 10.15 -18.12
C ASP A 85 -3.05 11.24 -17.02
N LEU A 86 -2.19 12.25 -17.25
CA LEU A 86 -1.89 13.33 -16.29
C LEU A 86 -2.82 14.55 -16.44
N VAL A 87 -4.13 14.35 -16.29
CA VAL A 87 -5.12 15.44 -16.32
C VAL A 87 -5.16 16.25 -15.01
N GLN A 88 -4.66 15.66 -13.90
CA GLN A 88 -4.65 16.24 -12.56
C GLN A 88 -3.28 15.99 -11.87
N PRO A 89 -2.98 16.61 -10.71
CA PRO A 89 -1.79 16.29 -9.95
C PRO A 89 -1.80 14.81 -9.50
N HIS A 90 -0.72 14.09 -9.82
CA HIS A 90 -0.54 12.67 -9.49
C HIS A 90 0.84 12.45 -8.86
N THR A 91 0.94 11.42 -8.01
CA THR A 91 2.21 10.87 -7.54
C THR A 91 2.61 9.71 -8.46
N ILE A 92 3.75 9.82 -9.14
CA ILE A 92 4.20 8.77 -10.06
C ILE A 92 5.09 7.79 -9.31
N LEU A 93 4.73 6.51 -9.34
CA LEU A 93 5.56 5.43 -8.83
C LEU A 93 6.42 4.88 -9.97
N VAL A 94 7.74 5.00 -9.81
CA VAL A 94 8.76 4.53 -10.78
C VAL A 94 9.66 3.53 -10.07
N THR A 95 9.97 2.42 -10.74
CA THR A 95 10.94 1.46 -10.22
C THR A 95 12.38 1.97 -10.43
N ALA A 96 13.34 1.48 -9.64
CA ALA A 96 14.71 1.98 -9.71
C ALA A 96 15.37 1.76 -11.08
N ASP A 97 15.03 0.67 -11.76
CA ASP A 97 15.49 0.33 -13.12
C ASP A 97 14.86 1.21 -14.21
N GLU A 98 13.61 1.65 -14.02
CA GLU A 98 12.90 2.54 -14.96
C GLU A 98 13.26 4.03 -14.75
N MET A 99 14.04 4.37 -13.71
CA MET A 99 14.26 5.75 -13.28
C MET A 99 15.06 6.59 -14.30
N GLU A 100 16.13 6.04 -14.87
CA GLU A 100 16.90 6.73 -15.90
C GLU A 100 16.05 6.99 -17.14
N GLU A 101 15.33 5.97 -17.60
CA GLU A 101 14.42 6.08 -18.73
C GLU A 101 13.31 7.11 -18.47
N PHE A 102 12.76 7.14 -17.26
CA PHE A 102 11.74 8.10 -16.86
C PHE A 102 12.22 9.55 -17.02
N PHE A 103 13.43 9.86 -16.55
CA PHE A 103 14.03 11.18 -16.73
C PHE A 103 14.29 11.47 -18.22
N THR A 104 14.91 10.56 -18.96
CA THR A 104 15.22 10.80 -20.39
C THR A 104 13.99 11.02 -21.28
N ARG A 105 12.87 10.32 -21.03
CA ARG A 105 11.63 10.45 -21.80
C ARG A 105 10.96 11.83 -21.68
N HIS A 106 11.24 12.58 -20.61
CA HIS A 106 10.55 13.84 -20.31
C HIS A 106 11.49 15.04 -20.10
N VAL A 107 12.80 14.87 -20.33
CA VAL A 107 13.78 15.95 -20.17
C VAL A 107 13.81 16.83 -21.43
N SER A 108 12.96 17.86 -21.38
CA SER A 108 13.44 19.24 -21.48
C SER A 108 13.41 19.82 -20.05
N PHE A 109 14.11 19.17 -19.14
CA PHE A 109 14.37 19.65 -17.78
C PHE A 109 15.87 19.96 -17.71
N VAL A 110 16.18 21.26 -17.71
CA VAL A 110 17.53 21.77 -17.54
C VAL A 110 17.95 21.46 -16.09
N ILE A 111 19.05 20.71 -15.95
CA ILE A 111 19.86 20.67 -14.72
C ILE A 111 20.57 22.01 -14.59
#